data_AF-A0A0V1L7F8-F1
#
_entry.id   AF-A0A0V1L7F8-F1
#
_cell.length_a   1.000
_cell.length_b   1.000
_cell.length_c   1.000
_cell.angle_alpha   90.00
_cell.angle_beta   90.00
_cell.angle_gamma   90.00
#
_symmetry.space_group_name_H-M   'P 1'
#
loop_
_entity.id
_entity.type
_entity.pdbx_description
1 polymer ?
#
loop_
_entity_poly.entity_id
_entity_poly.type
_entity_poly.pdbx_seq_one_letter_code
_entity_poly.pdbx_strand_id
1 'polypeptide(L)' 'MASAYYVQSNPDDQVNRCLASQTGLTLRQVEFLRREFSKHGRNPMPEMLEILAVENGFEENKVKNLFNLHIAHNTNE' A
#
# COMPACT_ATOMS: atom_id res chain seq x y z
N MET A 1 -9.53 -18.88 -32.11
CA MET A 1 -9.14 -17.48 -31.84
C MET A 1 -9.22 -17.26 -30.34
N ALA A 2 -8.11 -16.87 -29.71
CA ALA A 2 -8.01 -16.73 -28.26
C ALA A 2 -8.93 -15.61 -27.77
N SER A 3 -9.87 -15.95 -26.89
CA SER A 3 -10.71 -14.97 -26.21
C SER A 3 -9.83 -14.22 -25.21
N ALA A 4 -9.63 -12.93 -25.43
CA ALA A 4 -8.90 -12.06 -24.52
C ALA A 4 -9.68 -12.00 -23.20
N TYR A 5 -9.18 -12.71 -22.19
CA TYR A 5 -9.61 -12.55 -20.81
C TYR A 5 -9.24 -11.13 -20.37
N TYR A 6 -10.15 -10.18 -20.58
CA TYR A 6 -10.18 -8.97 -19.76
C TYR A 6 -10.57 -9.43 -18.35
N VAL A 7 -9.58 -9.94 -17.61
CA VAL A 7 -9.61 -9.89 -16.16
C VAL A 7 -9.79 -8.41 -15.86
N GLN A 8 -10.97 -8.02 -15.41
CA GLN A 8 -11.18 -6.72 -14.80
C GLN A 8 -10.22 -6.67 -13.61
N SER A 9 -8.99 -6.20 -13.85
CA SER A 9 -8.06 -5.94 -12.77
C SER A 9 -8.74 -4.91 -11.90
N ASN A 10 -9.04 -5.31 -10.68
CA ASN A 10 -9.58 -4.43 -9.66
C ASN A 10 -8.65 -3.19 -9.64
N PRO A 11 -9.15 -1.95 -9.77
CA PRO A 11 -8.29 -0.77 -9.82
C PRO A 11 -7.30 -0.73 -8.63
N ASP A 12 -7.71 -1.26 -7.48
CA ASP A 12 -6.84 -1.45 -6.31
C ASP A 12 -5.66 -2.40 -6.55
N ASP A 13 -5.80 -3.45 -7.34
CA ASP A 13 -4.71 -4.39 -7.65
C ASP A 13 -3.62 -3.72 -8.48
N GLN A 14 -4.01 -2.83 -9.40
CA GLN A 14 -3.06 -2.06 -10.20
C GLN A 14 -2.28 -1.08 -9.32
N VAL A 15 -2.98 -0.40 -8.39
CA VAL A 15 -2.35 0.50 -7.41
C VAL A 15 -1.43 -0.29 -6.48
N ASN A 16 -1.86 -1.45 -5.97
CA ASN A 16 -1.04 -2.31 -5.11
C ASN A 16 0.26 -2.76 -5.79
N ARG A 17 0.18 -3.17 -7.07
CA ARG A 17 1.35 -3.56 -7.86
C ARG A 17 2.30 -2.39 -8.10
N CYS A 18 1.76 -1.20 -8.39
CA CYS A 18 2.54 0.02 -8.56
C CYS A 18 3.31 0.36 -7.28
N LEU A 19 2.61 0.41 -6.14
CA LEU A 19 3.18 0.72 -4.83
C LEU A 19 4.23 -0.32 -4.39
N ALA A 20 3.99 -1.60 -4.64
CA ALA A 20 4.97 -2.67 -4.39
C ALA A 20 6.26 -2.44 -5.18
N SER A 21 6.15 -2.08 -6.47
CA SER A 21 7.31 -1.79 -7.32
C SER A 21 8.10 -0.55 -6.85
N GLN A 22 7.44 0.46 -6.28
CA GLN A 22 8.10 1.69 -5.83
C GLN A 22 8.75 1.57 -4.45
N THR A 23 8.22 0.70 -3.59
CA THR A 23 8.67 0.55 -2.19
C THR A 23 9.57 -0.66 -1.97
N GLY A 24 9.61 -1.59 -2.92
CA GLY A 24 10.31 -2.86 -2.77
C GLY A 24 9.63 -3.82 -1.78
N LEU A 25 8.39 -3.52 -1.39
CA LEU A 25 7.54 -4.42 -0.60
C LEU A 25 6.86 -5.44 -1.51
N THR A 26 6.54 -6.60 -0.96
CA THR A 26 5.72 -7.59 -1.67
C THR A 26 4.27 -7.11 -1.78
N LEU A 27 3.53 -7.65 -2.76
CA LEU A 27 2.13 -7.32 -2.97
C LEU A 27 1.29 -7.52 -1.70
N ARG A 28 1.50 -8.64 -0.99
CA ARG A 28 0.80 -8.94 0.27
C ARG A 28 1.10 -7.93 1.38
N GLN A 29 2.34 -7.47 1.48
CA GLN A 29 2.72 -6.45 2.46
C GLN A 29 2.04 -5.12 2.16
N VAL A 30 1.98 -4.73 0.88
CA VAL A 30 1.28 -3.51 0.45
C VAL A 30 -0.22 -3.59 0.72
N GLU A 31 -0.86 -4.71 0.37
CA GLU A 31 -2.28 -4.95 0.65
C GLU A 31 -2.60 -4.84 2.14
N PHE A 32 -1.79 -5.48 2.97
CA PHE A 32 -1.92 -5.42 4.43
C PHE A 32 -1.78 -3.98 4.93
N LEU A 33 -0.68 -3.31 4.57
CA LEU A 33 -0.39 -1.96 5.06
C LEU A 33 -1.43 -0.94 4.60
N ARG A 34 -1.87 -0.97 3.33
CA ARG A 34 -2.96 -0.11 2.86
C ARG A 34 -4.25 -0.35 3.62
N ARG A 35 -4.56 -1.61 3.97
CA ARG A 35 -5.73 -1.92 4.79
C ARG A 35 -5.62 -1.34 6.19
N GLU A 36 -4.43 -1.42 6.82
CA GLU A 36 -4.19 -0.78 8.11
C GLU A 36 -4.29 0.74 8.00
N PHE A 37 -3.67 1.36 6.99
CA PHE A 37 -3.75 2.82 6.78
C PHE A 37 -5.19 3.31 6.63
N SER A 38 -6.04 2.57 5.89
CA SER A 38 -7.46 2.90 5.74
C SER A 38 -8.24 2.86 7.07
N LYS A 39 -7.81 2.09 8.07
CA LYS A 39 -8.43 2.10 9.41
C LYS A 39 -8.07 3.36 10.21
N HIS A 40 -6.91 3.93 9.95
CA HIS A 40 -6.37 5.08 10.68
C HIS A 40 -6.64 6.44 10.01
N GLY A 41 -7.17 6.44 8.78
CA GLY A 41 -7.55 7.66 8.06
C GLY A 41 -6.34 8.42 7.50
N ARG A 42 -6.55 9.70 7.15
CA ARG A 42 -5.54 10.53 6.42
C ARG A 42 -4.34 10.97 7.27
N ASN A 43 -4.34 10.77 8.59
CA ASN A 43 -3.31 11.31 9.48
C ASN A 43 -2.99 10.37 10.66
N PRO A 44 -2.45 9.17 10.43
CA PRO A 44 -1.92 8.34 11.51
C PRO A 44 -0.76 9.07 12.19
N MET A 45 -0.68 8.90 13.52
CA MET A 45 0.48 9.36 14.28
C MET A 45 1.75 8.70 13.70
N PRO A 46 2.87 9.42 13.51
CA PRO A 46 4.12 8.85 12.99
C PRO A 46 4.57 7.58 13.74
N GLU A 47 4.36 7.57 15.06
CA GLU A 47 4.62 6.43 15.96
C GLU A 47 3.82 5.17 15.57
N MET A 48 2.62 5.32 15.00
CA MET A 48 1.82 4.19 14.52
C MET A 48 2.49 3.47 13.34
N LEU A 49 3.13 4.21 12.43
CA LEU A 49 3.83 3.61 11.29
C LEU A 49 5.06 2.82 11.77
N GLU A 50 5.74 3.32 12.81
CA GLU A 50 6.86 2.66 13.46
C GLU A 50 6.39 1.39 14.19
N ILE A 51 5.28 1.45 14.93
CA ILE A 51 4.66 0.29 15.57
C ILE A 51 4.28 -0.76 14.53
N LEU A 52 3.59 -0.36 13.45
CA LEU A 52 3.22 -1.28 12.37
C LEU A 52 4.43 -1.93 11.72
N ALA A 53 5.54 -1.19 11.55
CA ALA A 53 6.76 -1.74 11.01
C ALA A 53 7.39 -2.77 11.96
N VAL A 54 7.54 -2.42 13.24
CA VAL A 54 8.18 -3.27 14.26
C VAL A 54 7.36 -4.54 14.52
N GLU A 55 6.05 -4.41 14.74
CA GLU A 55 5.17 -5.54 15.08
C GLU A 55 5.06 -6.56 13.94
N ASN A 56 5.17 -6.11 12.69
CA ASN A 56 5.05 -6.99 11.52
C ASN A 56 6.39 -7.35 10.88
N GLY A 57 7.52 -6.93 11.48
CA GLY A 57 8.86 -7.20 10.97
C GLY A 57 9.14 -6.56 9.60
N PHE A 58 8.52 -5.41 9.33
CA PHE A 58 8.76 -4.65 8.11
C PHE A 58 9.87 -3.61 8.31
N GLU A 59 10.52 -3.27 7.21
CA GLU A 59 11.49 -2.18 7.22
C GLU A 59 10.75 -0.84 7.34
N GLU A 60 11.00 -0.12 8.43
CA GLU A 60 10.32 1.13 8.79
C GLU A 60 10.34 2.17 7.65
N ASN A 61 11.48 2.34 6.99
CA ASN A 61 11.63 3.26 5.86
C ASN A 61 10.68 2.90 4.70
N LYS A 62 10.46 1.61 4.44
CA LYS A 62 9.53 1.15 3.39
C LYS A 62 8.09 1.39 3.77
N VAL A 63 7.73 1.20 5.04
CA VAL A 63 6.38 1.49 5.57
C VAL A 63 6.08 2.99 5.48
N LYS A 64 7.00 3.84 5.92
CA LYS A 64 6.89 5.31 5.83
C LYS A 64 6.77 5.77 4.37
N ASN A 65 7.60 5.25 3.48
CA ASN A 65 7.53 5.55 2.05
C ASN A 65 6.20 5.11 1.43
N LEU A 66 5.71 3.91 1.76
CA LEU A 66 4.41 3.42 1.28
C LEU A 66 3.27 4.32 1.76
N PHE A 67 3.31 4.75 3.03
CA PHE A 67 2.30 5.65 3.59
C PHE A 67 2.26 7.00 2.85
N ASN A 68 3.42 7.61 2.60
CA ASN A 68 3.51 8.85 1.84
C ASN A 68 2.91 8.72 0.42
N LEU A 69 3.20 7.62 -0.27
CA LEU A 69 2.62 7.32 -1.58
C LEU A 69 1.10 7.10 -1.49
N HIS A 70 0.64 6.37 -0.46
CA HIS A 70 -0.78 6.12 -0.23
C HIS A 70 -1.58 7.41 -0.03
N ILE A 71 -1.07 8.36 0.75
CA ILE A 71 -1.70 9.68 0.94
C ILE A 71 -1.67 10.51 -0.35
N ALA A 72 -0.56 10.53 -1.08
CA ALA A 72 -0.45 11.25 -2.35
C ALA A 72 -1.48 10.75 -3.39
N HIS A 73 -1.77 9.45 -3.42
CA HIS A 73 -2.82 8.90 -4.26
C HIS A 73 -4.24 9.31 -3.78
N ASN A 74 -4.51 9.30 -2.48
CA ASN A 74 -5.83 9.63 -1.89
C ASN A 74 -6.16 11.15 -1.84
N THR A 75 -5.24 12.03 -2.26
CA THR A 75 -5.44 13.49 -2.26
C THR A 75 -5.77 14.04 -3.66
N ASN A 76 -5.66 13.21 -4.71
CA ASN A 76 -5.92 13.57 -6.11
C ASN A 76 -7.33 13.14 -6.60
N GLU A 77 -8.17 12.64 -5.71
CA GLU A 77 -9.61 12.38 -5.92
C GLU A 77 -10.45 13.34 -5.05
#